data_AF-A0A9P7L1D2-F1
#
_entry.id   AF-A0A9P7L1D2-F1
#
_cell.length_a   1.000
_cell.length_b   1.000
_cell.length_c   1.000
_cell.angle_alpha   90.00
_cell.angle_beta   90.00
_cell.angle_gamma   90.00
#
_symmetry.space_group_name_H-M   'P 1'
#
loop_
_entity.id
_entity.type
_entity.pdbx_description
1 polymer ?
#
loop_
_entity_poly.entity_id
_entity_poly.type
_entity_poly.pdbx_seq_one_letter_code
_entity_poly.pdbx_strand_id
1 'polypeptide(L)'
;MTPFSTLTFSQICYTDEVIVSNAPNNPDGWIFRRPDEKYRTDLVNVQQHVKPTISLMFWGGIAQDKQSYLIPMTRDKTAKKGGYSSWSYRKALTEGLLPFLD
;
A
#
# COMPACT_ATOMS: atom_id res chain seq x y z
N MET A 1 19.87 2.40 30.01
CA MET A 1 19.09 3.18 29.01
C MET A 1 20.04 3.59 27.92
N THR A 2 20.00 2.93 26.77
CA THR A 2 20.73 3.38 25.58
C THR A 2 20.08 4.66 25.06
N PRO A 3 20.86 5.71 24.73
CA PRO A 3 20.30 6.94 24.22
C PRO A 3 19.69 6.70 22.84
N PHE A 4 18.50 7.26 22.60
CA PHE A 4 17.70 7.15 21.37
C PHE A 4 18.41 7.63 20.08
N SER A 5 19.68 8.01 20.11
CA SER A 5 20.39 8.71 19.03
C SER A 5 21.32 7.85 18.16
N THR A 6 21.26 6.52 18.24
CA THR A 6 22.11 5.62 17.42
C THR A 6 21.36 4.44 16.83
N LEU A 7 20.11 4.64 16.38
CA LEU A 7 19.53 3.72 15.40
C LEU A 7 20.24 3.97 14.06
N THR A 8 21.15 3.09 13.69
CA THR A 8 21.70 3.05 12.33
C THR A 8 20.58 2.69 11.36
N PHE A 9 20.64 3.17 10.11
CA PHE A 9 19.62 2.89 9.08
C PHE A 9 19.31 1.38 8.90
N SER A 10 20.27 0.53 9.28
CA SER A 10 20.17 -0.93 9.30
C SER A 10 19.19 -1.51 10.33
N GLN A 11 18.80 -0.74 11.34
CA GLN A 11 17.89 -1.19 12.41
C GLN A 11 16.45 -0.67 12.22
N ILE A 12 16.19 0.05 11.13
CA ILE A 12 14.88 0.66 10.84
C ILE A 12 14.11 -0.28 9.90
N CYS A 13 12.91 -0.66 10.32
CA CYS A 13 11.93 -1.33 9.46
C CYS A 13 10.94 -0.28 8.95
N TYR A 14 10.85 -0.16 7.62
CA TYR A 14 9.86 0.68 6.95
C TYR A 14 8.63 -0.16 6.67
N THR A 15 7.46 0.34 7.05
CA THR A 15 6.19 -0.36 6.84
C THR A 15 5.17 0.61 6.30
N ASP A 16 4.31 0.14 5.40
CA ASP A 16 3.20 0.96 4.90
C ASP A 16 2.05 0.07 4.41
N GLU A 17 0.91 0.71 4.14
CA GLU A 17 -0.26 0.10 3.56
C GLU A 17 -0.53 0.62 2.14
N VAL A 18 -0.87 -0.29 1.23
CA VAL A 18 -1.24 0.06 -0.14
C VAL A 18 -2.59 -0.51 -0.51
N ILE A 19 -3.41 0.29 -1.18
CA ILE A 19 -4.68 -0.16 -1.75
C ILE A 19 -4.46 -0.53 -3.22
N VAL A 20 -4.67 -1.80 -3.53
CA VAL A 20 -4.72 -2.31 -4.90
C VAL A 20 -6.18 -2.39 -5.33
N SER A 21 -6.50 -1.72 -6.44
CA SER A 21 -7.86 -1.66 -6.99
C SER A 21 -7.89 -2.28 -8.37
N ASN A 22 -8.98 -2.98 -8.70
CA ASN A 22 -9.14 -3.65 -9.99
C ASN A 22 -9.58 -2.72 -11.13
N ALA A 23 -10.06 -1.52 -10.81
CA ALA A 23 -10.49 -0.55 -11.81
C ALA A 23 -9.33 0.42 -12.12
N PRO A 24 -8.82 0.47 -13.36
CA PRO A 24 -7.85 1.48 -13.77
C PRO A 24 -8.52 2.87 -13.87
N ASN A 25 -7.71 3.94 -13.76
CA ASN A 25 -8.14 5.33 -14.01
C ASN A 25 -8.69 5.56 -15.44
N ASN A 26 -8.49 4.60 -16.35
CA ASN A 26 -8.98 4.64 -17.72
C ASN A 26 -9.34 3.21 -18.16
N PRO A 27 -10.63 2.80 -18.11
CA PRO A 27 -11.03 1.43 -18.40
C PRO A 27 -10.84 1.03 -19.86
N ASP A 28 -10.75 1.98 -20.80
CA ASP A 28 -10.90 1.68 -22.23
C ASP A 28 -9.93 2.49 -23.12
N GLY A 29 -8.62 2.20 -23.08
CA GLY A 29 -7.75 2.67 -24.15
C GLY A 29 -6.25 2.55 -23.93
N TRP A 30 -5.54 2.18 -25.00
CA TRP A 30 -4.09 2.39 -25.12
C TRP A 30 -3.84 3.80 -25.68
N ILE A 31 -3.16 4.65 -24.92
CA ILE A 31 -2.75 5.97 -25.38
C ILE A 31 -1.29 5.88 -25.84
N PHE A 32 -1.06 6.10 -27.13
CA PHE A 32 0.28 6.22 -27.69
C PHE A 32 0.67 7.70 -27.74
N ARG A 33 1.93 8.01 -27.42
CA ARG A 33 2.49 9.37 -27.45
C ARG A 33 3.82 9.35 -28.20
N ARG A 34 4.06 10.33 -29.07
CA ARG A 34 5.37 10.53 -29.68
C ARG A 34 6.33 11.26 -28.72
N PRO A 35 7.65 11.06 -28.81
CA PRO A 35 8.61 11.66 -27.86
C PRO A 35 8.55 13.19 -27.75
N ASP A 36 8.11 13.86 -28.82
CA ASP A 36 7.99 15.31 -28.97
C ASP A 36 6.63 15.88 -28.53
N GLU A 37 5.65 15.03 -28.22
CA GLU A 37 4.31 15.48 -27.86
C GLU A 37 4.20 15.87 -26.36
N LYS A 38 3.67 17.07 -26.11
CA LYS A 38 3.34 17.56 -24.77
C LYS A 38 2.19 16.74 -24.16
N TYR A 39 2.18 16.65 -22.82
CA TYR A 39 1.14 15.95 -22.07
C TYR A 39 -0.28 16.47 -22.42
N ARG A 40 -1.18 15.55 -22.78
CA ARG A 40 -2.56 15.82 -23.20
C ARG A 40 -3.54 15.53 -22.06
N THR A 41 -3.89 16.59 -21.32
CA THR A 41 -4.86 16.55 -20.20
C THR A 41 -6.27 16.18 -20.64
N ASP A 42 -6.57 16.30 -21.93
CA ASP A 42 -7.85 15.94 -22.54
C ASP A 42 -8.00 14.43 -22.78
N LEU A 43 -6.89 13.68 -22.83
CA LEU A 43 -6.90 12.23 -23.02
C LEU A 43 -6.68 11.45 -21.72
N VAL A 44 -6.26 12.11 -20.65
CA VAL A 44 -5.96 11.49 -19.36
C VAL A 44 -6.80 12.18 -18.30
N ASN A 45 -7.72 11.42 -17.71
CA ASN A 45 -8.52 11.94 -16.61
C ASN A 45 -7.62 12.08 -15.36
N VAL A 46 -7.40 13.32 -14.91
CA VAL A 46 -6.49 13.63 -13.78
C VAL A 46 -7.14 13.31 -12.43
N GLN A 47 -8.47 13.19 -12.37
CA GLN A 47 -9.22 12.97 -11.13
C GLN A 47 -10.16 11.76 -11.21
N GLN A 48 -10.06 10.89 -10.22
CA GLN A 48 -10.86 9.68 -10.08
C GLN A 48 -12.11 9.95 -9.24
N HIS A 49 -13.30 9.74 -9.81
CA HIS A 49 -14.56 9.74 -9.06
C HIS A 49 -15.26 8.37 -9.03
N VAL A 50 -14.74 7.37 -9.75
CA VAL A 50 -15.34 6.03 -9.79
C VAL A 50 -14.81 5.19 -8.63
N LYS A 51 -15.73 4.76 -7.75
CA LYS A 51 -15.41 3.80 -6.69
C LYS A 51 -15.03 2.46 -7.33
N PRO A 52 -13.83 1.92 -7.04
CA PRO A 52 -13.42 0.63 -7.57
C PRO A 52 -14.35 -0.49 -7.07
N THR A 53 -14.68 -1.44 -7.95
CA THR A 53 -15.53 -2.59 -7.63
C THR A 53 -14.85 -3.53 -6.63
N ILE A 54 -13.53 -3.73 -6.79
CA ILE A 54 -12.70 -4.51 -5.88
C ILE A 54 -11.54 -3.62 -5.45
N SER A 55 -11.36 -3.49 -4.15
CA SER A 55 -10.29 -2.71 -3.52
C SER A 55 -9.80 -3.46 -2.28
N LEU A 56 -8.57 -3.97 -2.37
CA LEU A 56 -7.89 -4.75 -1.35
C LEU A 56 -6.71 -3.93 -0.80
N MET A 57 -6.60 -3.85 0.52
CA MET A 57 -5.45 -3.25 1.18
C MET A 57 -4.44 -4.34 1.54
N PHE A 58 -3.18 -4.04 1.32
CA PHE A 58 -2.05 -4.87 1.71
C PHE A 58 -1.18 -4.10 2.68
N TRP A 59 -0.61 -4.82 3.64
CA TRP A 59 0.46 -4.33 4.50
C TRP A 59 1.78 -4.99 4.07
N GLY A 60 2.86 -4.22 4.10
CA GLY A 60 4.21 -4.74 3.84
C GLY A 60 5.26 -4.02 4.65
N GLY A 61 6.36 -4.72 4.92
CA GLY A 61 7.54 -4.20 5.59
C GLY A 61 8.81 -4.48 4.80
N ILE A 62 9.76 -3.56 4.85
CA ILE A 62 11.11 -3.72 4.29
C ILE A 62 12.14 -3.19 5.30
N ALA A 63 13.20 -3.96 5.52
CA ALA A 63 14.32 -3.57 6.37
C ALA A 63 15.60 -4.15 5.79
N GLN A 64 16.55 -3.29 5.39
CA GLN A 64 17.85 -3.69 4.83
C GLN A 64 17.73 -4.78 3.74
N ASP A 65 18.06 -6.03 4.08
CA ASP A 65 18.07 -7.23 3.22
C ASP A 65 16.86 -8.16 3.46
N LYS A 66 16.00 -7.81 4.42
CA LYS A 66 14.77 -8.53 4.76
C LYS A 66 13.54 -7.78 4.21
N GLN A 67 12.55 -8.55 3.79
CA GLN A 67 11.23 -8.07 3.42
C GLN A 67 10.15 -8.97 4.04
N SER A 68 9.01 -8.41 4.37
CA SER A 68 7.86 -9.21 4.79
C SER A 68 7.19 -9.86 3.58
N TYR A 69 6.34 -10.85 3.86
CA TYR A 69 5.27 -11.18 2.93
C TYR A 69 4.31 -9.98 2.80
N LEU A 70 3.68 -9.84 1.63
CA LEU A 70 2.58 -8.90 1.45
C LEU A 70 1.33 -9.49 2.11
N ILE A 71 0.89 -8.87 3.20
CA ILE A 71 -0.23 -9.38 3.99
C ILE A 71 -1.54 -8.74 3.51
N PRO A 72 -2.49 -9.52 2.94
CA PRO A 72 -3.80 -9.00 2.60
C PRO A 72 -4.57 -8.66 3.88
N MET A 73 -4.87 -7.38 4.06
CA MET A 73 -5.63 -6.94 5.21
C MET A 73 -7.11 -7.30 5.04
N THR A 74 -7.69 -7.90 6.07
CA THR A 74 -9.12 -8.23 6.10
C THR A 74 -9.92 -7.04 6.62
N ARG A 75 -11.00 -6.65 5.93
CA ARG A 75 -11.90 -5.61 6.42
C ARG A 75 -12.61 -6.06 7.69
N ASP A 76 -12.70 -5.16 8.65
CA ASP A 76 -13.46 -5.33 9.87
C ASP A 76 -14.91 -4.89 9.64
N LYS A 77 -15.80 -5.87 9.52
CA LYS A 77 -17.25 -5.64 9.36
C LYS A 77 -17.88 -4.97 10.58
N THR A 78 -17.25 -5.06 11.74
CA THR A 78 -17.74 -4.47 13.00
C THR A 78 -17.25 -3.03 13.20
N ALA A 79 -16.29 -2.56 12.38
CA ALA A 79 -15.84 -1.19 12.40
C ALA A 79 -16.96 -0.23 11.96
N LYS A 80 -17.03 0.97 12.56
CA LYS A 80 -18.06 2.00 12.31
C LYS A 80 -18.25 2.34 10.81
N LYS A 81 -17.20 2.18 9.99
CA LYS A 81 -17.22 2.42 8.54
C LYS A 81 -17.07 1.14 7.69
N GLY A 82 -17.08 -0.05 8.30
CA GLY A 82 -16.86 -1.33 7.62
C GLY A 82 -15.50 -1.45 6.91
N GLY A 83 -14.51 -0.70 7.41
CA GLY A 83 -13.18 -0.57 6.82
C GLY A 83 -12.11 -1.35 7.59
N TYR A 84 -10.88 -0.83 7.58
CA TYR A 84 -9.78 -1.39 8.37
C TYR A 84 -9.79 -0.81 9.79
N SER A 85 -9.58 -1.66 10.78
CA SER A 85 -9.52 -1.31 12.19
C SER A 85 -8.17 -1.67 12.80
N SER A 86 -7.88 -1.16 14.00
CA SER A 86 -6.69 -1.52 14.76
C SER A 86 -6.56 -3.03 14.98
N TRP A 87 -7.68 -3.77 15.01
CA TRP A 87 -7.67 -5.23 15.08
C TRP A 87 -7.14 -5.88 13.80
N SER A 88 -7.62 -5.45 12.63
CA SER A 88 -7.09 -5.91 11.34
C SER A 88 -5.61 -5.57 11.19
N TYR A 89 -5.19 -4.41 11.73
CA TYR A 89 -3.80 -3.98 11.74
C TYR A 89 -2.92 -4.88 12.61
N ARG A 90 -3.36 -5.15 13.85
CA ARG A 90 -2.62 -6.02 14.77
C ARG A 90 -2.43 -7.41 14.19
N LYS A 91 -3.46 -7.95 13.51
CA LYS A 91 -3.36 -9.23 12.81
C LYS A 91 -2.28 -9.19 11.72
N ALA A 92 -2.24 -8.13 10.91
CA ALA A 92 -1.23 -7.96 9.87
C ALA A 92 0.19 -7.87 10.47
N LEU A 93 0.37 -7.13 11.57
CA LEU A 93 1.66 -7.05 12.27
C LEU A 93 2.11 -8.39 12.85
N THR A 94 1.19 -9.17 13.46
CA THR A 94 1.53 -10.47 14.04
C THR A 94 2.11 -11.44 13.00
N GLU A 95 1.62 -11.38 11.77
CA GLU A 95 2.10 -12.22 10.67
C GLU A 95 3.31 -11.60 9.96
N GLY A 96 3.24 -10.30 9.68
CA GLY A 96 4.20 -9.59 8.85
C GLY A 96 5.51 -9.21 9.55
N LEU A 97 5.53 -9.17 10.90
CA LEU A 97 6.76 -8.90 11.65
C LEU A 97 7.61 -10.16 11.88
N LEU A 98 7.08 -11.37 11.70
CA LEU A 98 7.82 -12.62 11.93
C LEU A 98 9.18 -12.66 11.21
N PRO A 99 9.31 -12.25 9.94
CA PRO A 99 10.60 -12.28 9.24
C PRO A 99 11.67 -11.36 9.83
N PHE A 100 11.28 -10.36 10.62
CA PHE A 100 12.20 -9.37 11.21
C PHE A 100 12.58 -9.67 12.66
N LEU A 101 11.91 -10.64 13.31
CA LEU A 101 12.14 -10.99 14.72
C LEU A 101 13.16 -12.14 14.91
N ASP A 102 13.62 -12.76 13.82
CA ASP A 102 14.74 -13.72 13.79
C ASP A 102 16.12 -13.04 13.86
#